data_AF-V9F1Z2-F1
#
_entry.id   AF-V9F1Z2-F1
#
_cell.length_a   1.000
_cell.length_b   1.000
_cell.length_c   1.000
_cell.angle_alpha   90.00
_cell.angle_beta   90.00
_cell.angle_gamma   90.00
#
_symmetry.space_group_name_H-M   'P 1'
#
loop_
_entity.id
_entity.type
_entity.pdbx_description
1 polymer ?
#
loop_
_entity_poly.entity_id
_entity_poly.type
_entity_poly.pdbx_seq_one_letter_code
_entity_poly.pdbx_strand_id
1 'polypeptide(L)'
;VGWSLGGVQDRYIRYEAAGDQYLGRVVARLPLSRPEFAILPPHFTNNESPLLLARIRKLYPSLFEISSIVDIRKLCVASLVKHSVYLRATLPPSHPILTTALFRDTEMMNELNASLVFGDSLWMKPTGIPPHVEIYKQLQGVQQSIDNLPPVRLEGMSSLIESKGVTAGNLTKDLLESTIAKLLARVGLVRECSGRATTSSAEQHTTGTAHYYDGKFHMLPKSFEFPKTEAFGAWML
;
A
#
# COMPACT_ATOMS: atom_id res chain seq x y z
N VAL A 1 25.85 36.91 -11.77
CA VAL A 1 24.42 37.27 -11.66
C VAL A 1 23.64 35.97 -11.55
N GLY A 2 23.32 35.54 -10.34
CA GLY A 2 22.55 34.32 -10.09
C GLY A 2 21.10 34.71 -9.83
N TRP A 3 20.15 34.08 -10.53
CA TRP A 3 18.73 34.27 -10.26
C TRP A 3 18.41 33.65 -8.89
N SER A 4 17.81 34.43 -7.98
CA SER A 4 17.21 33.86 -6.78
C SER A 4 15.87 33.25 -7.17
N LEU A 5 15.60 32.04 -6.68
CA LEU A 5 14.43 31.26 -7.07
C LEU A 5 13.11 31.82 -6.47
N GLY A 6 13.20 32.87 -5.65
CA GLY A 6 12.06 33.62 -5.07
C GLY A 6 11.00 32.74 -4.40
N GLY A 7 9.82 33.32 -4.14
CA GLY A 7 8.62 32.58 -3.68
C GLY A 7 7.94 31.75 -4.78
N VAL A 8 8.64 31.48 -5.89
CA VAL A 8 8.14 30.66 -7.00
C VAL A 8 8.15 29.19 -6.59
N GLN A 9 9.15 28.73 -5.83
CA GLN A 9 9.15 27.37 -5.29
C GLN A 9 7.91 27.10 -4.43
N ASP A 10 7.58 27.98 -3.48
CA ASP A 10 6.43 27.75 -2.58
C ASP A 10 5.08 27.76 -3.32
N ARG A 11 5.01 28.42 -4.49
CA ARG A 11 3.77 28.51 -5.27
C ARG A 11 3.53 27.27 -6.16
N TYR A 12 4.59 26.58 -6.58
CA TYR A 12 4.51 25.43 -7.49
C TYR A 12 4.91 24.10 -6.86
N ILE A 13 5.78 24.11 -5.84
CA ILE A 13 6.16 22.95 -5.04
C ILE A 13 5.26 22.92 -3.82
N ARG A 14 4.06 22.37 -3.99
CA ARG A 14 3.27 21.96 -2.83
C ARG A 14 3.92 20.71 -2.26
N TYR A 15 4.44 20.82 -1.04
CA TYR A 15 4.87 19.66 -0.26
C TYR A 15 3.64 18.87 0.17
N GLU A 16 3.07 18.11 -0.75
CA GLU A 16 2.11 17.08 -0.37
C GLU A 16 2.87 15.93 0.29
N ALA A 17 2.39 15.50 1.46
CA ALA A 17 2.99 14.37 2.16
C ALA A 17 2.99 13.14 1.23
N ALA A 18 4.18 12.57 0.99
CA ALA A 18 4.39 11.44 0.08
C ALA A 18 4.15 11.69 -1.43
N GLY A 19 4.11 12.94 -1.89
CA GLY A 19 3.94 13.26 -3.32
C GLY A 19 5.08 12.77 -4.21
N ASP A 20 6.32 12.84 -3.72
CA ASP A 20 7.51 12.29 -4.34
C ASP A 20 7.45 10.75 -4.44
N GLN A 21 6.93 10.09 -3.42
CA GLN A 21 6.76 8.64 -3.36
C GLN A 21 5.68 8.17 -4.35
N TYR A 22 4.58 8.91 -4.48
CA TYR A 22 3.58 8.68 -5.53
C TYR A 22 4.18 8.85 -6.93
N LEU A 23 4.86 9.97 -7.16
CA LEU A 23 5.48 10.26 -8.45
C LEU A 23 6.54 9.22 -8.82
N GLY A 24 7.33 8.77 -7.86
CA GLY A 24 8.31 7.70 -8.04
C GLY A 24 7.67 6.40 -8.56
N ARG A 25 6.50 6.04 -8.03
CA ARG A 25 5.72 4.88 -8.51
C ARG A 25 5.19 5.07 -9.93
N VAL A 26 4.72 6.27 -10.26
CA VAL A 26 4.26 6.62 -11.62
C VAL A 26 5.43 6.53 -12.62
N VAL A 27 6.59 7.08 -12.27
CA VAL A 27 7.79 7.05 -13.12
C VAL A 27 8.32 5.60 -13.28
N ALA A 28 8.18 4.77 -12.24
CA ALA A 28 8.44 3.33 -12.32
C ALA A 28 7.40 2.56 -13.16
N ARG A 29 6.41 3.25 -13.75
CA ARG A 29 5.34 2.71 -14.59
C ARG A 29 4.48 1.66 -13.89
N LEU A 30 4.27 1.80 -12.59
CA LEU A 30 3.31 0.98 -11.88
C LEU A 30 1.88 1.34 -12.32
N PRO A 31 0.95 0.37 -12.41
CA PRO A 31 -0.38 0.59 -12.97
C PRO A 31 -1.29 1.37 -12.00
N LEU A 32 -1.55 2.66 -12.25
CA LEU A 32 -2.32 3.53 -11.35
C LEU A 32 -3.71 3.01 -10.98
N SER A 33 -4.32 2.21 -11.86
CA SER A 33 -5.68 1.70 -11.72
C SER A 33 -5.75 0.26 -11.22
N ARG A 34 -4.67 -0.25 -10.62
CA ARG A 34 -4.64 -1.62 -10.11
C ARG A 34 -3.94 -1.72 -8.75
N PRO A 35 -4.23 -2.76 -7.95
CA PRO A 35 -3.62 -2.95 -6.63
C PRO A 35 -2.09 -3.08 -6.68
N GLU A 36 -1.53 -3.52 -7.80
CA GLU A 36 -0.08 -3.64 -8.00
C GLU A 36 0.63 -2.27 -7.97
N PHE A 37 -0.10 -1.15 -8.04
CA PHE A 37 0.47 0.16 -7.77
C PHE A 37 1.10 0.26 -6.38
N ALA A 38 0.56 -0.49 -5.41
CA ALA A 38 1.04 -0.54 -4.03
C ALA A 38 2.18 -1.53 -3.79
N ILE A 39 2.69 -2.21 -4.83
CA ILE A 39 3.74 -3.21 -4.66
C ILE A 39 5.02 -2.58 -4.10
N LEU A 40 5.69 -3.29 -3.19
CA LEU A 40 7.01 -2.92 -2.72
C LEU A 40 8.08 -3.37 -3.72
N PRO A 41 9.22 -2.66 -3.80
CA PRO A 41 10.36 -3.14 -4.56
C PRO A 41 10.85 -4.49 -3.99
N PRO A 42 11.59 -5.29 -4.78
CA PRO A 42 12.27 -6.48 -4.26
C PRO A 42 13.15 -6.08 -3.07
N HIS A 43 13.03 -6.82 -1.98
CA HIS A 43 13.74 -6.54 -0.74
C HIS A 43 14.02 -7.84 0.02
N PHE A 44 14.87 -7.79 1.04
CA PHE A 44 15.22 -8.96 1.84
C PHE A 44 14.33 -9.08 3.07
N THR A 45 14.01 -10.31 3.48
CA THR A 45 13.15 -10.57 4.65
C THR A 45 13.70 -9.91 5.91
N ASN A 46 15.00 -10.08 6.17
CA ASN A 46 15.71 -9.46 7.27
C ASN A 46 16.75 -8.47 6.71
N ASN A 47 16.38 -7.19 6.72
CA ASN A 47 17.21 -6.10 6.19
C ASN A 47 18.49 -5.85 7.00
N GLU A 48 18.57 -6.38 8.22
CA GLU A 48 19.67 -6.19 9.17
C GLU A 48 20.50 -7.46 9.38
N SER A 49 20.32 -8.49 8.55
CA SER A 49 21.11 -9.72 8.63
C SER A 49 22.61 -9.43 8.46
N PRO A 50 23.48 -9.84 9.41
CA PRO A 50 24.93 -9.63 9.29
C PRO A 50 25.53 -10.28 8.04
N LEU A 51 25.01 -11.45 7.64
CA LEU A 51 25.42 -12.13 6.42
C LEU A 51 25.08 -11.29 5.19
N LEU A 52 23.87 -10.73 5.12
CA LEU A 52 23.45 -9.85 4.03
C LEU A 52 24.38 -8.62 3.93
N LEU A 53 24.63 -7.96 5.06
CA LEU A 53 25.50 -6.79 5.12
C LEU A 53 26.93 -7.11 4.67
N ALA A 54 27.47 -8.28 5.03
CA ALA A 54 28.78 -8.73 4.58
C ALA A 54 28.83 -8.97 3.06
N ARG A 55 27.78 -9.58 2.46
CA ARG A 55 27.67 -9.75 1.00
C ARG A 55 27.59 -8.40 0.28
N ILE A 56 26.77 -7.48 0.78
CA ILE A 56 26.61 -6.14 0.20
C ILE A 56 27.93 -5.36 0.28
N ARG A 57 28.67 -5.47 1.39
CA ARG A 57 30.02 -4.87 1.52
C ARG A 57 30.98 -5.38 0.45
N LYS A 58 30.94 -6.68 0.13
CA LYS A 58 31.76 -7.27 -0.94
C LYS A 58 31.37 -6.75 -2.32
N LEU A 59 30.09 -6.44 -2.55
CA LEU A 59 29.58 -5.92 -3.83
C LEU A 59 29.83 -4.42 -4.03
N TYR A 60 29.79 -3.63 -2.95
CA TYR A 60 29.96 -2.17 -2.98
C TYR A 60 31.01 -1.69 -1.97
N PRO A 61 32.29 -2.10 -2.11
CA PRO A 61 33.32 -1.82 -1.12
C PRO A 61 33.58 -0.32 -0.94
N SER A 62 33.63 0.44 -2.04
CA SER A 62 33.88 1.89 -2.03
C SER A 62 32.72 2.71 -1.49
N LEU A 63 31.50 2.19 -1.56
CA LEU A 63 30.31 2.88 -1.08
C LEU A 63 29.97 2.49 0.35
N PHE A 64 30.59 1.45 0.92
CA PHE A 64 30.20 0.90 2.22
C PHE A 64 30.17 1.95 3.33
N GLU A 65 31.17 2.83 3.37
CA GLU A 65 31.32 3.89 4.39
C GLU A 65 30.25 4.99 4.30
N ILE A 66 29.47 5.04 3.20
CA ILE A 66 28.40 6.02 3.04
C ILE A 66 27.12 5.48 3.68
N SER A 67 26.84 5.91 4.91
CA SER A 67 25.68 5.46 5.69
C SER A 67 24.33 5.86 5.09
N SER A 68 24.26 6.98 4.37
CA SER A 68 23.00 7.53 3.84
C SER A 68 22.36 6.70 2.72
N ILE A 69 23.11 5.79 2.08
CA ILE A 69 22.63 5.00 0.94
C ILE A 69 22.60 3.50 1.22
N VAL A 70 22.73 3.09 2.50
CA VAL A 70 22.76 1.68 2.92
C VAL A 70 21.54 0.93 2.37
N ASP A 71 20.33 1.44 2.58
CA ASP A 71 19.11 0.76 2.13
C ASP A 71 18.95 0.80 0.61
N ILE A 72 19.40 1.86 -0.05
CA ILE A 72 19.42 1.92 -1.52
C ILE A 72 20.29 0.81 -2.09
N ARG A 73 21.48 0.57 -1.51
CA ARG A 73 22.35 -0.55 -1.94
C ARG A 73 21.65 -1.89 -1.76
N LYS A 74 20.99 -2.12 -0.62
CA LYS A 74 20.21 -3.34 -0.36
C LYS A 74 19.14 -3.55 -1.44
N LEU A 75 18.35 -2.52 -1.75
CA LEU A 75 17.31 -2.56 -2.78
C LEU A 75 17.87 -2.78 -4.19
N CYS A 76 19.01 -2.18 -4.52
CA CYS A 76 19.69 -2.42 -5.80
C CYS A 76 20.12 -3.88 -5.95
N VAL A 77 20.74 -4.47 -4.92
CA VAL A 77 21.12 -5.90 -4.94
C VAL A 77 19.89 -6.78 -5.07
N ALA A 78 18.85 -6.52 -4.27
CA ALA A 78 17.60 -7.27 -4.32
C ALA A 78 16.98 -7.24 -5.72
N SER A 79 17.01 -6.08 -6.39
CA SER A 79 16.52 -5.93 -7.76
C SER A 79 17.36 -6.74 -8.76
N LEU A 80 18.69 -6.70 -8.65
CA LEU A 80 19.58 -7.50 -9.50
C LEU A 80 19.36 -9.01 -9.32
N VAL A 81 19.20 -9.46 -8.07
CA VAL A 81 18.92 -10.86 -7.74
C VAL A 81 17.58 -11.28 -8.34
N LYS A 82 16.52 -10.49 -8.12
CA LYS A 82 15.16 -10.76 -8.63
C LYS A 82 15.15 -10.96 -10.15
N HIS A 83 15.90 -10.14 -10.87
CA HIS A 83 15.92 -10.11 -12.33
C HIS A 83 17.10 -10.88 -12.94
N SER A 84 17.86 -11.62 -12.14
CA SER A 84 19.07 -12.32 -12.57
C SER A 84 18.83 -13.28 -13.75
N VAL A 85 17.73 -14.03 -13.75
CA VAL A 85 17.34 -14.94 -14.83
C VAL A 85 17.12 -14.18 -16.14
N TYR A 86 16.34 -13.09 -16.08
CA TYR A 86 16.09 -12.24 -17.24
C TYR A 86 17.38 -11.60 -17.78
N LEU A 87 18.23 -11.10 -16.88
CA LEU A 87 19.50 -10.48 -17.26
C LEU A 87 20.44 -11.48 -17.94
N ARG A 88 20.53 -12.72 -17.44
CA ARG A 88 21.33 -13.79 -18.07
C ARG A 88 20.78 -14.20 -19.44
N ALA A 89 19.46 -14.19 -19.61
CA ALA A 89 18.82 -14.56 -20.88
C ALA A 89 18.92 -13.47 -21.95
N THR A 90 18.92 -12.20 -21.53
CA THR A 90 18.79 -11.06 -22.45
C THR A 90 20.14 -10.40 -22.77
N LEU A 91 21.07 -10.38 -21.82
CA LEU A 91 22.34 -9.70 -22.02
C LEU A 91 23.36 -10.62 -22.70
N PRO A 92 24.25 -10.06 -23.55
CA PRO A 92 25.36 -10.82 -24.10
C PRO A 92 26.24 -11.41 -22.98
N PRO A 93 26.83 -12.61 -23.17
CA PRO A 93 27.72 -13.22 -22.18
C PRO A 93 28.94 -12.36 -21.81
N SER A 94 29.36 -11.45 -22.70
CA SER A 94 30.45 -10.50 -22.49
C SER A 94 30.04 -9.24 -21.68
N HIS A 95 28.78 -9.12 -21.29
CA HIS A 95 28.28 -7.92 -20.63
C HIS A 95 28.94 -7.74 -19.24
N PRO A 96 29.46 -6.55 -18.88
CA PRO A 96 30.20 -6.32 -17.64
C PRO A 96 29.44 -6.74 -16.37
N ILE A 97 28.12 -6.57 -16.34
CA ILE A 97 27.31 -6.96 -15.17
C ILE A 97 27.43 -8.45 -14.83
N LEU A 98 27.55 -9.32 -15.85
CA LEU A 98 27.66 -10.77 -15.67
C LEU A 98 29.05 -11.18 -15.16
N THR A 99 30.04 -10.29 -15.28
CA THR A 99 31.39 -10.49 -14.75
C THR A 99 31.53 -10.09 -13.27
N THR A 100 30.53 -9.40 -12.71
CA THR A 100 30.54 -8.97 -11.31
C THR A 100 30.47 -10.16 -10.34
N ALA A 101 30.93 -9.94 -9.10
CA ALA A 101 30.95 -10.99 -8.09
C ALA A 101 29.56 -11.63 -7.86
N LEU A 102 28.49 -10.83 -7.94
CA LEU A 102 27.11 -11.31 -7.77
C LEU A 102 26.73 -12.41 -8.78
N PHE A 103 27.14 -12.27 -10.05
CA PHE A 103 26.76 -13.19 -11.13
C PHE A 103 27.75 -14.35 -11.31
N ARG A 104 28.97 -14.22 -10.77
CA ARG A 104 29.98 -15.28 -10.80
C ARG A 104 29.89 -16.24 -9.61
N ASP A 105 29.47 -15.73 -8.45
CA ASP A 105 29.35 -16.49 -7.21
C ASP A 105 27.95 -17.12 -7.10
N THR A 106 27.85 -18.40 -7.47
CA THR A 106 26.56 -19.11 -7.53
C THR A 106 25.97 -19.35 -6.13
N GLU A 107 26.82 -19.56 -5.13
CA GLU A 107 26.39 -19.76 -3.74
C GLU A 107 25.80 -18.47 -3.18
N MET A 108 26.52 -17.34 -3.31
CA MET A 108 25.99 -16.03 -2.91
C MET A 108 24.67 -15.70 -3.60
N MET A 109 24.55 -15.97 -4.90
CA MET A 109 23.33 -15.71 -5.66
C MET A 109 22.14 -16.51 -5.11
N ASN A 110 22.35 -17.79 -4.81
CA ASN A 110 21.31 -18.67 -4.28
C ASN A 110 20.89 -18.25 -2.85
N GLU A 111 21.85 -17.91 -1.98
CA GLU A 111 21.58 -17.39 -0.63
C GLU A 111 20.73 -16.11 -0.67
N LEU A 112 21.12 -15.15 -1.51
CA LEU A 112 20.40 -13.88 -1.66
C LEU A 112 19.01 -14.09 -2.28
N ASN A 113 18.88 -15.02 -3.22
CA ASN A 113 17.58 -15.34 -3.81
C ASN A 113 16.65 -16.02 -2.80
N ALA A 114 17.18 -16.90 -1.94
CA ALA A 114 16.39 -17.57 -0.89
C ALA A 114 15.88 -16.60 0.20
N SER A 115 16.58 -15.48 0.40
CA SER A 115 16.21 -14.45 1.39
C SER A 115 15.38 -13.30 0.80
N LEU A 116 15.04 -13.37 -0.49
CA LEU A 116 14.31 -12.34 -1.21
C LEU A 116 12.80 -12.45 -1.01
N VAL A 117 12.13 -11.31 -0.78
CA VAL A 117 10.67 -11.19 -0.64
C VAL A 117 10.11 -10.29 -1.74
N PHE A 118 8.85 -10.57 -2.10
CA PHE A 118 8.06 -9.80 -3.04
C PHE A 118 6.65 -9.63 -2.47
N GLY A 119 6.20 -8.38 -2.36
CA GLY A 119 4.90 -8.05 -1.74
C GLY A 119 5.08 -7.47 -0.35
N ASP A 120 4.28 -7.93 0.61
CA ASP A 120 4.20 -7.37 1.96
C ASP A 120 5.51 -7.55 2.73
N SER A 121 5.81 -6.57 3.59
CA SER A 121 7.03 -6.52 4.39
C SER A 121 6.71 -6.21 5.85
N LEU A 122 7.50 -6.76 6.76
CA LEU A 122 7.40 -6.47 8.20
C LEU A 122 7.98 -5.10 8.57
N TRP A 123 8.92 -4.59 7.75
CA TRP A 123 9.71 -3.39 8.08
C TRP A 123 9.55 -2.27 7.05
N MET A 124 9.04 -2.58 5.85
CA MET A 124 8.79 -1.59 4.80
C MET A 124 7.29 -1.41 4.58
N LYS A 125 6.77 -0.19 4.74
CA LYS A 125 5.37 0.13 4.43
C LYS A 125 5.28 0.80 3.06
N PRO A 126 4.33 0.41 2.19
CA PRO A 126 4.13 1.10 0.93
C PRO A 126 3.54 2.49 1.18
N THR A 127 4.22 3.51 0.66
CA THR A 127 3.80 4.90 0.77
C THR A 127 3.56 5.53 -0.60
N GLY A 128 2.96 6.73 -0.64
CA GLY A 128 2.55 7.38 -1.90
C GLY A 128 1.43 6.64 -2.62
N ILE A 129 0.56 5.95 -1.87
CA ILE A 129 -0.55 5.16 -2.41
C ILE A 129 -1.82 6.04 -2.40
N PRO A 130 -2.43 6.31 -3.57
CA PRO A 130 -3.67 7.07 -3.61
C PRO A 130 -4.85 6.23 -3.09
N PRO A 131 -5.88 6.84 -2.48
CA PRO A 131 -6.98 6.11 -1.83
C PRO A 131 -7.69 5.10 -2.74
N HIS A 132 -7.83 5.40 -4.02
CA HIS A 132 -8.53 4.54 -4.97
C HIS A 132 -7.81 3.21 -5.22
N VAL A 133 -6.48 3.13 -5.05
CA VAL A 133 -5.73 1.87 -5.18
C VAL A 133 -6.12 0.91 -4.07
N GLU A 134 -6.36 1.40 -2.86
CA GLU A 134 -6.85 0.58 -1.75
C GLU A 134 -8.28 0.09 -2.01
N ILE A 135 -9.13 0.92 -2.60
CA ILE A 135 -10.47 0.51 -3.05
C ILE A 135 -10.37 -0.63 -4.08
N TYR A 136 -9.48 -0.52 -5.06
CA TYR A 136 -9.27 -1.59 -6.04
C TYR A 136 -8.79 -2.90 -5.38
N LYS A 137 -7.92 -2.81 -4.36
CA LYS A 137 -7.46 -3.98 -3.61
C LYS A 137 -8.62 -4.67 -2.89
N GLN A 138 -9.49 -3.90 -2.26
CA GLN A 138 -10.69 -4.43 -1.58
C GLN A 138 -11.67 -5.06 -2.56
N LEU A 139 -11.93 -4.41 -3.70
CA LEU A 139 -12.81 -4.93 -4.75
C LEU A 139 -12.28 -6.26 -5.32
N GLN A 140 -10.97 -6.39 -5.52
CA GLN A 140 -10.36 -7.65 -5.95
C GLN A 140 -10.57 -8.76 -4.91
N GLY A 141 -10.44 -8.44 -3.62
CA GLY A 141 -10.73 -9.40 -2.53
C GLY A 141 -12.19 -9.84 -2.49
N VAL A 142 -13.13 -8.92 -2.71
CA VAL A 142 -14.56 -9.23 -2.82
C VAL A 142 -14.83 -10.14 -4.02
N GLN A 143 -14.26 -9.84 -5.19
CA GLN A 143 -14.42 -10.67 -6.38
C GLN A 143 -13.87 -12.09 -6.16
N GLN A 144 -12.67 -12.22 -5.59
CA GLN A 144 -12.11 -13.53 -5.24
C GLN A 144 -12.99 -14.29 -4.24
N SER A 145 -13.64 -13.59 -3.31
CA SER A 145 -14.55 -14.23 -2.35
C SER A 145 -15.83 -14.74 -3.03
N ILE A 146 -16.31 -14.04 -4.06
CA ILE A 146 -17.42 -14.47 -4.92
C ILE A 146 -17.00 -15.66 -5.79
N ASP A 147 -15.80 -15.62 -6.38
CA ASP A 147 -15.32 -16.69 -7.26
C ASP A 147 -15.04 -17.98 -6.49
N ASN A 148 -14.55 -17.86 -5.25
CA ASN A 148 -14.29 -18.99 -4.35
C ASN A 148 -15.54 -19.47 -3.59
N LEU A 149 -16.71 -18.92 -3.89
CA LEU A 149 -17.95 -19.38 -3.26
C LEU A 149 -18.20 -20.83 -3.73
N PRO A 150 -18.26 -21.82 -2.82
CA PRO A 150 -18.31 -23.22 -3.23
C PRO A 150 -19.61 -23.53 -4.00
N PRO A 151 -19.54 -24.33 -5.09
CA PRO A 151 -20.71 -24.71 -5.91
C PRO A 151 -21.79 -25.44 -5.10
N VAL A 152 -21.42 -26.05 -3.97
CA VAL A 152 -22.32 -26.68 -2.98
C VAL A 152 -23.43 -25.73 -2.49
N ARG A 153 -23.24 -24.40 -2.55
CA ARG A 153 -24.28 -23.44 -2.14
C ARG A 153 -25.34 -23.17 -3.21
N LEU A 154 -24.98 -23.22 -4.50
CA LEU A 154 -25.95 -23.16 -5.58
C LEU A 154 -26.77 -24.45 -5.64
N GLU A 155 -26.15 -25.60 -5.38
CA GLU A 155 -26.84 -26.87 -5.26
C GLU A 155 -27.76 -26.92 -4.02
N GLY A 156 -27.36 -26.27 -2.92
CA GLY A 156 -28.24 -26.02 -1.77
C GLY A 156 -29.44 -25.11 -2.10
N MET A 157 -29.25 -24.08 -2.94
CA MET A 157 -30.35 -23.22 -3.43
C MET A 157 -31.26 -23.97 -4.40
N SER A 158 -30.71 -24.70 -5.38
CA SER A 158 -31.46 -25.50 -6.33
C SER A 158 -32.25 -26.61 -5.64
N SER A 159 -31.63 -27.38 -4.73
CA SER A 159 -32.31 -28.44 -3.98
C SER A 159 -33.40 -27.90 -3.05
N LEU A 160 -33.24 -26.72 -2.46
CA LEU A 160 -34.29 -26.07 -1.65
C LEU A 160 -35.43 -25.54 -2.53
N ILE A 161 -35.14 -24.96 -3.68
CA ILE A 161 -36.15 -24.50 -4.65
C ILE A 161 -36.89 -25.70 -5.24
N GLU A 162 -36.21 -26.80 -5.53
CA GLU A 162 -36.80 -28.01 -6.10
C GLU A 162 -37.61 -28.79 -5.04
N SER A 163 -37.08 -28.92 -3.81
CA SER A 163 -37.77 -29.49 -2.65
C SER A 163 -39.04 -28.73 -2.26
N LYS A 164 -39.02 -27.39 -2.35
CA LYS A 164 -40.12 -26.52 -1.92
C LYS A 164 -41.02 -26.06 -3.07
N GLY A 165 -40.54 -26.12 -4.32
CA GLY A 165 -41.23 -25.69 -5.53
C GLY A 165 -42.08 -26.79 -6.18
N VAL A 166 -41.74 -28.07 -5.98
CA VAL A 166 -42.53 -29.20 -6.53
C VAL A 166 -43.87 -29.37 -5.82
N THR A 167 -44.03 -28.91 -4.58
CA THR A 167 -45.22 -29.26 -3.77
C THR A 167 -46.34 -28.22 -3.74
N ALA A 168 -46.19 -26.99 -4.26
CA ALA A 168 -47.25 -25.99 -4.02
C ALA A 168 -47.45 -24.83 -5.02
N GLY A 169 -46.71 -24.72 -6.14
CA GLY A 169 -47.01 -23.69 -7.16
C GLY A 169 -47.00 -22.21 -6.69
N ASN A 170 -46.58 -21.93 -5.45
CA ASN A 170 -46.62 -20.62 -4.84
C ASN A 170 -45.21 -20.22 -4.42
N LEU A 171 -44.43 -19.71 -5.37
CA LEU A 171 -43.17 -19.03 -5.06
C LEU A 171 -43.50 -17.58 -4.67
N THR A 172 -43.92 -17.36 -3.43
CA THR A 172 -44.21 -16.01 -2.94
C THR A 172 -42.91 -15.23 -2.70
N LYS A 173 -42.90 -13.94 -3.04
CA LYS A 173 -41.76 -13.02 -2.82
C LYS A 173 -41.21 -13.09 -1.40
N ASP A 174 -42.10 -13.18 -0.41
CA ASP A 174 -41.74 -13.24 1.02
C ASP A 174 -40.95 -14.51 1.38
N LEU A 175 -41.21 -15.62 0.68
CA LEU A 175 -40.48 -16.88 0.88
C LEU A 175 -39.06 -16.78 0.32
N LEU A 176 -38.90 -16.13 -0.84
CA LEU A 176 -37.58 -15.85 -1.43
C LEU A 176 -36.76 -14.91 -0.54
N GLU A 177 -37.35 -13.79 -0.10
CA GLU A 177 -36.68 -12.82 0.77
C GLU A 177 -36.26 -13.44 2.11
N SER A 178 -37.15 -14.20 2.75
CA SER A 178 -36.87 -14.99 3.96
C SER A 178 -35.72 -15.97 3.79
N THR A 179 -35.67 -16.66 2.64
CA THR A 179 -34.64 -17.67 2.37
C THR A 179 -33.30 -17.03 2.09
N ILE A 180 -33.27 -15.95 1.30
CA ILE A 180 -32.05 -15.16 1.02
C ILE A 180 -31.51 -14.55 2.33
N ALA A 181 -32.37 -13.97 3.17
CA ALA A 181 -31.96 -13.40 4.46
C ALA A 181 -31.32 -14.45 5.38
N LYS A 182 -31.91 -15.65 5.49
CA LYS A 182 -31.35 -16.76 6.28
C LYS A 182 -30.02 -17.26 5.72
N LEU A 183 -29.87 -17.29 4.40
CA LEU A 183 -28.61 -17.69 3.77
C LEU A 183 -27.51 -16.66 3.96
N LEU A 184 -27.81 -15.36 3.81
CA LEU A 184 -26.86 -14.28 4.07
C LEU A 184 -26.43 -14.24 5.55
N ALA A 185 -27.34 -14.51 6.48
CA ALA A 185 -27.03 -14.63 7.91
C ALA A 185 -26.10 -15.81 8.21
N ARG A 186 -26.33 -16.97 7.59
CA ARG A 186 -25.51 -18.18 7.77
C ARG A 186 -24.08 -18.04 7.21
N VAL A 187 -23.89 -17.15 6.23
CA VAL A 187 -22.59 -16.88 5.60
C VAL A 187 -21.84 -15.73 6.30
N GLY A 188 -22.43 -15.12 7.35
CA GLY A 188 -21.82 -14.00 8.07
C GLY A 188 -21.82 -12.67 7.28
N LEU A 189 -22.59 -12.59 6.19
CA LEU A 189 -22.74 -11.39 5.37
C LEU A 189 -23.84 -10.46 5.90
N VAL A 190 -24.76 -10.95 6.74
CA VAL A 190 -25.64 -10.09 7.54
C VAL A 190 -24.93 -9.78 8.85
N ARG A 191 -24.22 -8.66 8.87
CA ARG A 191 -24.11 -7.91 10.12
C ARG A 191 -25.47 -7.28 10.36
N GLU A 192 -26.15 -7.69 11.42
CA GLU A 192 -27.11 -6.79 12.04
C GLU A 192 -26.35 -5.49 12.33
N CYS A 193 -26.75 -4.40 11.68
CA CYS A 193 -26.36 -3.07 12.09
C CYS A 193 -27.12 -2.75 13.39
N SER A 194 -26.90 -3.57 14.42
CA SER A 194 -27.27 -3.22 15.78
C SER A 194 -26.26 -2.15 16.18
N GLY A 195 -26.78 -0.93 16.32
CA GLY A 195 -26.03 0.21 16.81
C GLY A 195 -25.38 -0.13 18.15
N ARG A 196 -24.12 -0.54 18.08
CA ARG A 196 -23.13 -0.20 19.10
C ARG A 196 -22.11 0.63 18.37
N ALA A 197 -22.27 1.94 18.54
CA ALA A 197 -21.12 2.82 18.53
C ALA A 197 -20.14 2.27 19.56
N THR A 198 -19.17 1.47 19.10
CA THR A 198 -17.93 1.31 19.82
C THR A 198 -17.28 2.69 19.76
N THR A 199 -17.45 3.45 20.83
CA THR A 199 -16.49 4.47 21.26
C THR A 199 -15.14 3.76 21.39
N SER A 200 -14.44 3.65 20.26
CA SER A 200 -13.00 3.63 20.29
C SER A 200 -12.61 5.00 20.82
N SER A 201 -12.02 5.00 22.00
CA SER A 201 -11.29 6.12 22.56
C SER A 201 -10.21 6.49 21.55
N ALA A 202 -10.60 7.37 20.63
CA ALA A 202 -9.68 8.14 19.83
C ALA A 202 -8.85 8.95 20.82
N GLU A 203 -7.55 8.67 20.82
CA GLU A 203 -6.54 9.54 21.39
C GLU A 203 -6.88 10.98 20.99
N GLN A 204 -6.95 11.86 21.99
CA GLN A 204 -7.33 13.25 21.87
C GLN A 204 -6.32 13.99 20.98
N HIS A 205 -6.51 13.90 19.67
CA HIS A 205 -6.00 14.88 18.74
C HIS A 205 -6.99 16.04 18.75
N THR A 206 -6.50 17.21 19.18
CA THR A 206 -7.23 18.46 19.33
C THR A 206 -8.07 18.77 18.08
N THR A 207 -9.36 18.51 18.17
CA THR A 207 -10.34 18.86 17.15
C THR A 207 -10.48 20.38 17.13
N GLY A 208 -9.84 21.04 16.17
CA GLY A 208 -10.11 22.45 15.88
C GLY A 208 -11.56 22.60 15.44
N THR A 209 -12.38 23.23 16.29
CA THR A 209 -13.78 23.55 15.97
C THR A 209 -13.82 24.50 14.78
N ALA A 210 -14.49 24.12 13.69
CA ALA A 210 -14.64 24.98 12.52
C ALA A 210 -15.75 26.03 12.77
N HIS A 211 -15.46 27.29 12.44
CA HIS A 211 -16.35 28.45 12.54
C HIS A 211 -16.78 28.93 11.15
N TYR A 212 -18.06 29.30 10.97
CA TYR A 212 -18.57 29.79 9.68
C TYR A 212 -18.91 31.28 9.76
N TYR A 213 -18.24 32.11 8.96
CA TYR A 213 -18.52 33.54 8.82
C TYR A 213 -18.07 34.05 7.44
N ASP A 214 -18.68 35.15 6.98
CA ASP A 214 -18.41 35.78 5.67
C ASP A 214 -18.50 34.80 4.48
N GLY A 215 -19.39 33.81 4.59
CA GLY A 215 -19.65 32.81 3.55
C GLY A 215 -18.60 31.69 3.43
N LYS A 216 -17.67 31.56 4.40
CA LYS A 216 -16.61 30.54 4.37
C LYS A 216 -16.40 29.89 5.75
N PHE A 217 -15.83 28.68 5.75
CA PHE A 217 -15.39 28.00 6.96
C PHE A 217 -13.97 28.44 7.35
N HIS A 218 -13.75 28.66 8.64
CA HIS A 218 -12.50 29.12 9.25
C HIS A 218 -12.18 28.26 10.46
N MET A 219 -10.90 27.99 10.71
CA MET A 219 -10.45 27.19 11.86
C MET A 219 -10.32 28.01 13.16
N LEU A 220 -10.52 29.32 13.07
CA LEU A 220 -10.43 30.26 14.18
C LEU A 220 -11.71 31.10 14.28
N PRO A 221 -12.18 31.42 15.50
CA PRO A 221 -13.32 32.30 15.71
C PRO A 221 -13.09 33.66 15.05
N LYS A 222 -14.18 34.33 14.65
CA LYS A 222 -14.11 35.69 14.08
C LYS A 222 -13.48 36.73 15.03
N SER A 223 -13.51 36.45 16.33
CA SER A 223 -12.93 37.30 17.39
C SER A 223 -11.46 37.00 17.69
N PHE A 224 -10.82 36.07 16.98
CA PHE A 224 -9.41 35.74 17.24
C PHE A 224 -8.49 36.82 16.68
N GLU A 225 -7.67 37.42 17.54
CA GLU A 225 -6.59 38.31 17.16
C GLU A 225 -5.25 37.65 17.44
N PHE A 226 -4.30 37.76 16.51
CA PHE A 226 -2.95 37.26 16.73
C PHE A 226 -2.27 38.06 17.85
N PRO A 227 -1.57 37.39 18.79
CA PRO A 227 -0.74 38.07 19.76
C PRO A 227 0.25 38.97 19.05
N LYS A 228 0.38 40.23 19.49
CA LYS A 228 1.36 41.17 18.95
C LYS A 228 2.74 40.83 19.52
N THR A 229 3.35 39.77 19.01
CA THR A 229 4.69 39.32 19.40
C THR A 229 5.63 39.31 18.20
N GLU A 230 6.94 39.36 18.44
CA GLU A 230 7.95 39.17 17.41
C GLU A 230 7.92 37.72 16.88
N ALA A 231 8.41 37.48 15.67
CA ALA A 231 8.31 36.19 14.98
C ALA A 231 8.80 34.99 15.81
N PHE A 232 9.77 35.20 16.69
CA PHE A 232 10.24 34.19 17.64
C PHE A 232 9.19 33.84 18.71
N GLY A 233 8.48 34.84 19.23
CA GLY A 233 7.40 34.66 20.21
C GLY A 233 6.15 34.00 19.62
N ALA A 234 5.90 34.16 18.31
CA ALA A 234 4.81 33.48 17.62
C ALA A 234 5.07 31.98 17.38
N TRP A 235 6.35 31.56 17.33
CA TRP A 235 6.75 30.17 17.11
C TRP A 235 6.71 29.30 18.38
N MET A 236 6.65 29.91 19.56
CA MET A 236 6.60 29.21 20.85
C MET A 236 5.18 29.09 21.44
N LEU A 237 4.16 29.61 20.75
CA LEU A 237 2.74 29.51 21.13
C LEU A 237 2.06 28.38 20.35
#